data_AF-A0A960PG83-F1
#
_entry.id   AF-A0A960PG83-F1
#
_cell.length_a   1.000
_cell.length_b   1.000
_cell.length_c   1.000
_cell.angle_alpha   90.00
_cell.angle_beta   90.00
_cell.angle_gamma   90.00
#
_symmetry.space_group_name_H-M   'P 1'
#
loop_
_entity.id
_entity.type
_entity.pdbx_description
1 polymer ?
#
loop_
_entity_poly.entity_id
_entity_poly.type
_entity_poly.pdbx_seq_one_letter_code
_entity_poly.pdbx_strand_id
1 'polypeptide(L)'
;MKLFGVRFHPAGLYPLLRSSLSELTDKVENIEAVLGIRGKELEEKIFESGSDAERIAVFENMMNKIFEGPQIRGLTSVGLDMIIKNQGQIKVEDVARSLETNTKTLERHFNREIGINPKMFCRVERLQNVLQSIKKVPGMRWTEIAYSFGYVDQAHFIRDFRGFAGVSPSAFVKQQNTISDSFVG
;
A
#
# COMPACT_ATOMS: atom_id res chain seq x y z
N MET A 1 -2.51 18.71 -18.42
CA MET A 1 -1.58 17.60 -18.14
C MET A 1 -2.40 16.39 -17.72
N LYS A 2 -2.38 15.28 -18.48
CA LYS A 2 -3.04 14.03 -18.08
C LYS A 2 -2.04 13.17 -17.31
N LEU A 3 -2.45 12.66 -16.15
CA LEU A 3 -1.65 11.75 -15.34
C LEU A 3 -1.94 10.30 -15.74
N PHE A 4 -0.92 9.52 -16.06
CA PHE A 4 -1.01 8.07 -16.17
C PHE A 4 -0.33 7.46 -14.95
N GLY A 5 -1.09 6.73 -14.13
CA GLY A 5 -0.60 6.17 -12.87
C GLY A 5 -0.88 4.68 -12.79
N VAL A 6 0.13 3.92 -12.37
CA VAL A 6 0.00 2.49 -12.08
C VAL A 6 0.20 2.26 -10.60
N ARG A 7 -0.68 1.46 -9.99
CA ARG A 7 -0.54 1.01 -8.61
C ARG A 7 -0.17 -0.47 -8.61
N PHE A 8 0.97 -0.78 -7.98
CA PHE A 8 1.39 -2.16 -7.77
C PHE A 8 0.76 -2.73 -6.50
N HIS A 9 0.54 -4.05 -6.49
CA HIS A 9 0.34 -4.79 -5.25
C HIS A 9 1.57 -4.59 -4.34
N PRO A 10 1.44 -4.64 -3.00
CA PRO A 10 2.63 -4.64 -2.13
C PRO A 10 3.63 -5.71 -2.58
N ALA A 11 4.91 -5.33 -2.62
CA ALA A 11 6.02 -6.08 -3.21
C ALA A 11 5.99 -6.33 -4.73
N GLY A 12 4.94 -5.91 -5.45
CA GLY A 12 4.82 -6.10 -6.90
C GLY A 12 5.79 -5.26 -7.73
N LEU A 13 6.29 -4.15 -7.20
CA LEU A 13 7.32 -3.34 -7.85
C LEU A 13 8.73 -3.92 -7.65
N TYR A 14 8.96 -4.68 -6.57
CA TYR A 14 10.30 -5.15 -6.19
C TYR A 14 11.06 -5.91 -7.29
N PRO A 15 10.43 -6.82 -8.07
CA PRO A 15 11.14 -7.53 -9.13
C PRO A 15 11.66 -6.63 -10.26
N LEU A 16 11.15 -5.40 -10.36
CA LEU A 16 11.58 -4.41 -11.35
C LEU A 16 12.78 -3.58 -10.88
N LEU A 17 13.12 -3.66 -9.59
CA LEU A 17 14.11 -2.81 -8.96
C LEU A 17 15.46 -3.49 -8.82
N ARG A 18 16.50 -2.66 -8.84
CA ARG A 18 17.89 -3.09 -8.59
C ARG A 18 18.29 -2.94 -7.13
N SER A 19 17.49 -2.23 -6.33
CA SER A 19 17.77 -1.91 -4.94
C SER A 19 16.54 -2.10 -4.05
N SER A 20 16.70 -1.77 -2.77
CA SER A 20 15.64 -1.88 -1.77
C SER A 20 14.48 -0.92 -2.06
N LEU A 21 13.23 -1.38 -1.95
CA LEU A 21 12.07 -0.48 -2.01
C LEU A 21 12.11 0.61 -0.93
N SER A 22 12.78 0.37 0.19
CA SER A 22 12.93 1.37 1.26
C SER A 22 13.66 2.63 0.80
N GLU A 23 14.45 2.55 -0.28
CA GLU A 23 15.12 3.71 -0.86
C GLU A 23 14.15 4.63 -1.61
N LEU A 24 13.01 4.10 -2.04
CA LEU A 24 11.96 4.81 -2.80
C LEU A 24 10.76 5.22 -1.94
N THR A 25 10.66 4.70 -0.71
CA THR A 25 9.58 5.04 0.22
C THR A 25 9.53 6.53 0.52
N ASP A 26 8.33 7.12 0.46
CA ASP A 26 8.06 8.54 0.68
C ASP A 26 8.82 9.48 -0.27
N LYS A 27 9.17 9.00 -1.47
CA LYS A 27 9.85 9.80 -2.51
C LYS A 27 9.09 9.80 -3.84
N VAL A 28 9.31 10.86 -4.61
CA VAL A 28 8.91 10.96 -6.01
C VAL A 28 10.19 10.98 -6.82
N GLU A 29 10.43 9.90 -7.56
CA GLU A 29 11.65 9.70 -8.34
C GLU A 29 11.35 9.68 -9.84
N ASN A 30 12.34 10.05 -10.65
CA ASN A 30 12.25 9.89 -12.10
C ASN A 30 12.26 8.38 -12.46
N ILE A 31 11.41 7.96 -13.39
CA ILE A 31 11.30 6.56 -13.79
C ILE A 31 12.60 5.98 -14.37
N GLU A 32 13.43 6.79 -15.03
CA GLU A 32 14.77 6.42 -15.49
C GLU A 32 15.73 6.15 -14.32
N ALA A 33 15.62 6.91 -13.22
CA ALA A 33 16.45 6.65 -12.03
C ALA A 33 16.07 5.31 -11.37
N VAL A 34 14.81 4.88 -11.49
CA VAL A 34 14.27 3.68 -10.86
C VAL A 34 14.44 2.43 -11.74
N LEU A 35 14.09 2.52 -13.02
CA LEU A 35 14.06 1.39 -13.97
C LEU A 35 15.17 1.45 -15.03
N GLY A 36 16.04 2.47 -14.97
CA GLY A 36 17.07 2.71 -15.97
C GLY A 36 16.48 3.05 -17.34
N ILE A 37 17.22 2.68 -18.39
CA ILE A 37 16.85 2.97 -19.78
C ILE A 37 15.47 2.40 -20.17
N ARG A 38 15.06 1.27 -19.58
CA ARG A 38 13.74 0.67 -19.78
C ARG A 38 12.61 1.55 -19.27
N GLY A 39 12.85 2.28 -18.17
CA GLY A 39 11.90 3.24 -17.62
C GLY A 39 11.69 4.43 -18.55
N LYS A 40 12.79 4.95 -19.11
CA LYS A 40 12.74 6.04 -20.09
C LYS A 40 11.99 5.63 -21.35
N GLU A 41 12.31 4.46 -21.92
CA GLU A 41 11.60 3.93 -23.08
C GLU A 41 10.11 3.72 -22.82
N LEU A 42 9.74 3.32 -21.59
CA LEU A 42 8.34 3.18 -21.19
C LEU A 42 7.64 4.55 -21.16
N GLU A 43 8.27 5.55 -20.56
CA GLU A 43 7.75 6.92 -20.47
C GLU A 43 7.50 7.52 -21.86
N GLU A 44 8.48 7.41 -22.76
CA GLU A 44 8.38 7.89 -24.15
C GLU A 44 7.20 7.24 -24.88
N LYS A 45 7.07 5.91 -24.82
CA LYS A 45 5.96 5.19 -25.48
C LYS A 45 4.59 5.53 -24.89
N ILE A 46 4.49 5.74 -23.58
CA ILE A 46 3.24 6.18 -22.93
C ILE A 46 2.87 7.59 -23.37
N PHE A 47 3.85 8.47 -23.54
CA PHE A 47 3.65 9.85 -23.97
C PHE A 47 3.21 9.94 -25.44
N GLU A 48 3.79 9.11 -26.31
CA GLU A 48 3.44 9.02 -27.73
C GLU A 48 2.09 8.33 -27.99
N SER A 49 1.56 7.58 -27.02
CA SER A 49 0.27 6.90 -27.14
C SER A 49 -0.91 7.89 -27.21
N GLY A 50 -1.76 7.72 -28.22
CA GLY A 50 -2.91 8.56 -28.51
C GLY A 50 -4.14 8.26 -27.66
N SER A 51 -4.20 7.10 -27.01
CA SER A 51 -5.31 6.69 -26.16
C SER A 51 -4.87 6.05 -24.84
N ASP A 52 -5.76 6.06 -23.85
CA ASP A 52 -5.50 5.39 -22.57
C ASP A 52 -5.39 3.86 -22.73
N ALA A 53 -6.10 3.29 -23.70
CA ALA A 53 -5.99 1.87 -24.04
C ALA A 53 -4.60 1.51 -24.60
N GLU A 54 -4.03 2.36 -25.46
CA GLU A 54 -2.66 2.19 -25.95
C GLU A 54 -1.63 2.28 -24.82
N ARG A 55 -1.78 3.24 -23.91
CA ARG A 55 -0.89 3.37 -22.73
C ARG A 55 -0.91 2.13 -21.85
N ILE A 56 -2.10 1.58 -21.60
CA ILE A 56 -2.27 0.33 -20.86
C ILE A 56 -1.55 -0.81 -21.59
N ALA A 57 -1.78 -0.98 -22.89
CA ALA A 57 -1.16 -2.03 -23.69
C ALA A 57 0.37 -1.92 -23.72
N VAL A 58 0.93 -0.70 -23.82
CA VAL A 58 2.37 -0.45 -23.74
C VAL A 58 2.93 -0.92 -22.40
N PHE A 59 2.27 -0.54 -21.30
CA PHE A 59 2.69 -0.92 -19.96
C PHE A 59 2.60 -2.45 -19.75
N GLU A 60 1.47 -3.07 -20.09
CA GLU A 60 1.25 -4.51 -19.96
C GLU A 60 2.26 -5.33 -20.76
N ASN A 61 2.55 -4.93 -22.01
CA ASN A 61 3.55 -5.60 -22.82
C ASN A 61 4.95 -5.55 -22.21
N MET A 62 5.31 -4.45 -21.53
CA MET A 62 6.57 -4.38 -20.80
C MET A 62 6.56 -5.29 -19.57
N MET A 63 5.48 -5.26 -18.79
CA MET A 63 5.34 -6.07 -17.58
C MET A 63 5.39 -7.57 -17.90
N ASN A 64 4.66 -8.02 -18.93
CA ASN A 64 4.63 -9.43 -19.33
C ASN A 64 6.02 -9.97 -19.62
N LYS A 65 6.86 -9.20 -20.33
CA LYS A 65 8.25 -9.57 -20.62
C LYS A 65 9.13 -9.68 -19.38
N ILE A 66 8.81 -8.96 -18.30
CA ILE A 66 9.61 -8.92 -17.09
C ILE A 66 9.15 -10.00 -16.08
N PHE A 67 7.85 -10.29 -16.05
CA PHE A 67 7.27 -11.28 -15.14
C PHE A 67 7.12 -12.68 -15.77
N GLU A 68 7.76 -12.93 -16.92
CA GLU A 68 7.85 -14.26 -17.53
C GLU A 68 8.58 -15.24 -16.59
N GLY A 69 7.83 -16.18 -16.00
CA GLY A 69 8.37 -17.28 -15.18
C GLY A 69 7.56 -17.58 -13.91
N PRO A 70 7.85 -18.72 -13.26
CA PRO A 70 7.18 -19.08 -12.01
C PRO A 70 7.54 -18.10 -10.89
N GLN A 71 6.52 -17.51 -10.27
CA GLN A 71 6.68 -16.63 -9.11
C GLN A 71 6.85 -17.46 -7.84
N ILE A 72 8.08 -17.52 -7.31
CA ILE A 72 8.34 -18.19 -6.03
C ILE A 72 7.83 -17.30 -4.91
N ARG A 73 6.82 -17.78 -4.18
CA ARG A 73 6.29 -17.11 -2.98
C ARG A 73 7.33 -17.15 -1.86
N GLY A 74 8.03 -16.03 -1.66
CA GLY A 74 9.00 -15.86 -0.59
C GLY A 74 8.37 -15.49 0.76
N LEU A 75 9.21 -15.43 1.79
CA LEU A 75 8.87 -15.08 3.18
C LEU A 75 8.02 -13.81 3.28
N THR A 76 8.36 -12.77 2.52
CA THR A 76 7.60 -11.50 2.47
C THR A 76 6.17 -11.71 2.01
N SER A 77 5.95 -12.49 0.94
CA SER A 77 4.62 -12.71 0.37
C SER A 77 3.69 -13.45 1.35
N VAL A 78 4.21 -14.45 2.06
CA VAL A 78 3.42 -15.20 3.05
C VAL A 78 3.14 -14.32 4.28
N GLY A 79 4.13 -13.57 4.77
CA GLY A 79 3.93 -12.64 5.88
C GLY A 79 2.95 -11.52 5.53
N LEU A 80 2.99 -11.01 4.30
CA LEU A 80 2.05 -10.03 3.76
C LEU A 80 0.61 -10.58 3.78
N ASP A 81 0.41 -11.77 3.21
CA ASP A 81 -0.90 -12.44 3.18
C ASP A 81 -1.46 -12.64 4.60
N MET A 82 -0.60 -13.02 5.56
CA MET A 82 -1.00 -13.16 6.96
C MET A 82 -1.48 -11.85 7.56
N ILE A 83 -0.77 -10.74 7.33
CA ILE A 83 -1.16 -9.43 7.86
C ILE A 83 -2.47 -8.96 7.23
N ILE A 84 -2.62 -9.08 5.91
CA ILE A 84 -3.83 -8.70 5.17
C ILE A 84 -5.03 -9.52 5.66
N LYS A 85 -4.88 -10.85 5.77
CA LYS A 85 -5.93 -11.75 6.26
C LYS A 85 -6.40 -11.40 7.67
N ASN A 86 -5.49 -10.92 8.52
CA ASN A 86 -5.79 -10.48 9.88
C ASN A 86 -6.11 -8.98 9.95
N GLN A 87 -6.29 -8.27 8.83
CA GLN A 87 -6.62 -6.85 8.78
C GLN A 87 -5.64 -5.96 9.57
N GLY A 88 -4.35 -6.34 9.62
CA GLY A 88 -3.36 -5.63 10.44
C GLY A 88 -3.47 -5.85 11.95
N GLN A 89 -4.33 -6.75 12.40
CA GLN A 89 -4.58 -7.09 13.80
C GLN A 89 -3.78 -8.32 14.27
N ILE A 90 -2.56 -8.47 13.75
CA ILE A 90 -1.62 -9.53 14.14
C ILE A 90 -0.31 -8.92 14.64
N LYS A 91 0.28 -9.56 15.65
CA LYS A 91 1.60 -9.16 16.17
C LYS A 91 2.68 -9.62 15.19
N VAL A 92 3.69 -8.79 14.97
CA VAL A 92 4.82 -9.10 14.07
C VAL A 92 5.58 -10.34 14.56
N GLU A 93 5.66 -10.53 15.87
CA GLU A 93 6.26 -11.70 16.51
C GLU A 93 5.54 -12.99 16.14
N ASP A 94 4.20 -12.95 16.02
CA ASP A 94 3.41 -14.12 15.66
C ASP A 94 3.56 -14.44 14.17
N VAL A 95 3.62 -13.41 13.30
CA VAL A 95 3.96 -13.59 11.87
C VAL A 95 5.34 -14.23 11.72
N ALA A 96 6.35 -13.71 12.41
CA ALA A 96 7.70 -14.26 12.35
C ALA A 96 7.75 -15.71 12.83
N ARG A 97 7.06 -16.03 13.94
CA ARG A 97 6.97 -17.39 14.47
C ARG A 97 6.32 -18.36 13.48
N SER A 98 5.21 -17.97 12.84
CA SER A 98 4.53 -18.80 11.84
C SER A 98 5.35 -19.05 10.57
N LEU A 99 6.30 -18.16 10.27
CA LEU A 99 7.23 -18.28 9.14
C LEU A 99 8.56 -18.93 9.53
N GLU A 100 8.65 -19.50 10.73
CA GLU A 100 9.87 -20.13 11.28
C GLU A 100 11.10 -19.20 11.20
N THR A 101 10.87 -17.90 11.44
CA THR A 101 11.90 -16.87 11.37
C THR A 101 11.89 -15.99 12.62
N ASN A 102 12.82 -15.04 12.69
CA ASN A 102 12.84 -14.01 13.72
C ASN A 102 12.34 -12.66 13.18
N THR A 103 11.92 -11.78 14.09
CA THR A 103 11.37 -10.46 13.75
C THR A 103 12.36 -9.60 12.96
N LYS A 104 13.66 -9.63 13.29
CA LYS A 104 14.69 -8.87 12.56
C LYS A 104 14.83 -9.31 11.10
N THR A 105 14.74 -10.62 10.83
CA THR A 105 14.74 -11.16 9.47
C THR A 105 13.49 -10.71 8.73
N LEU A 106 12.31 -10.86 9.34
CA LEU A 106 11.05 -10.41 8.74
C LEU A 106 11.07 -8.90 8.42
N GLU A 107 11.55 -8.07 9.35
CA GLU A 107 11.71 -6.63 9.17
C GLU A 107 12.65 -6.30 8.00
N ARG A 108 13.79 -6.97 7.89
CA ARG A 108 14.72 -6.77 6.77
C ARG A 108 14.07 -7.09 5.43
N HIS A 109 13.34 -8.20 5.34
CA HIS A 109 12.64 -8.60 4.12
C HIS A 109 11.53 -7.59 3.74
N PHE A 110 10.71 -7.18 4.70
CA PHE A 110 9.66 -6.19 4.50
C PHE A 110 10.20 -4.82 4.08
N ASN A 111 11.24 -4.31 4.75
CA ASN A 111 11.87 -3.05 4.32
C ASN A 111 12.42 -3.16 2.89
N ARG A 112 13.05 -4.28 2.55
CA ARG A 112 13.61 -4.49 1.22
C ARG A 112 12.57 -4.61 0.12
N GLU A 113 11.52 -5.39 0.37
CA GLU A 113 10.60 -5.85 -0.67
C GLU A 113 9.24 -5.14 -0.63
N ILE A 114 8.91 -4.41 0.43
CA ILE A 114 7.68 -3.60 0.52
C ILE A 114 8.03 -2.12 0.72
N GLY A 115 9.20 -1.82 1.28
CA GLY A 115 9.67 -0.45 1.52
C GLY A 115 9.41 0.06 2.94
N ILE A 116 8.62 -0.68 3.73
CA ILE A 116 8.31 -0.37 5.12
C ILE A 116 8.39 -1.64 5.98
N ASN A 117 8.64 -1.46 7.27
CA ASN A 117 8.67 -2.57 8.22
C ASN A 117 7.26 -3.18 8.42
N PRO A 118 7.15 -4.45 8.88
CA PRO A 118 5.88 -5.16 9.04
C PRO A 118 4.95 -4.49 10.05
N LYS A 119 5.48 -3.82 11.08
CA LYS A 119 4.66 -3.12 12.07
C LYS A 119 3.95 -1.92 11.44
N MET A 120 4.64 -1.17 10.58
CA MET A 120 4.06 -0.08 9.81
C MET A 120 3.03 -0.61 8.82
N PHE A 121 3.34 -1.74 8.15
CA PHE A 121 2.39 -2.38 7.25
C PHE A 121 1.10 -2.83 7.97
N CYS A 122 1.20 -3.42 9.17
CA CYS A 122 0.02 -3.72 10.01
C CYS A 122 -0.83 -2.48 10.31
N ARG A 123 -0.19 -1.34 10.60
CA ARG A 123 -0.90 -0.08 10.86
C ARG A 123 -1.62 0.44 9.62
N VAL A 124 -0.97 0.39 8.45
CA VAL A 124 -1.57 0.75 7.16
C VAL A 124 -2.78 -0.11 6.86
N GLU A 125 -2.65 -1.44 6.97
CA GLU A 125 -3.76 -2.37 6.75
C GLU A 125 -4.92 -2.12 7.71
N ARG A 126 -4.63 -1.91 8.99
CA ARG A 126 -5.66 -1.59 10.00
C ARG A 126 -6.41 -0.31 9.63
N LEU A 127 -5.70 0.75 9.25
CA LEU A 127 -6.31 2.01 8.84
C LEU A 127 -7.18 1.85 7.58
N GLN A 128 -6.69 1.13 6.56
CA GLN A 128 -7.47 0.87 5.35
C GLN A 128 -8.79 0.16 5.68
N ASN A 129 -8.75 -0.83 6.57
CA ASN A 129 -9.95 -1.54 7.04
C ASN A 129 -10.88 -0.63 7.85
N VAL A 130 -10.35 0.24 8.71
CA VAL A 130 -11.14 1.27 9.41
C VAL A 130 -11.85 2.19 8.41
N LEU A 131 -11.15 2.69 7.40
CA LEU A 131 -11.72 3.59 6.39
C LEU A 131 -12.85 2.91 5.60
N GLN A 132 -12.70 1.62 5.29
CA GLN A 132 -13.78 0.84 4.67
C GLN A 132 -14.97 0.66 5.61
N SER A 133 -14.75 0.44 6.90
CA SER A 133 -15.80 0.28 7.90
C SER A 133 -16.61 1.56 8.10
N ILE A 134 -15.93 2.71 8.22
CA ILE A 134 -16.58 4.03 8.35
C ILE A 134 -17.51 4.33 7.17
N LYS A 135 -17.10 3.93 5.95
CA LYS A 135 -17.93 4.09 4.75
C LYS A 135 -19.14 3.16 4.71
N LYS A 136 -18.99 1.92 5.20
CA LYS A 136 -20.06 0.90 5.17
C LYS A 136 -21.08 1.09 6.28
N VAL A 137 -20.68 1.59 7.45
CA VAL A 137 -21.54 1.75 8.63
C VAL A 137 -21.43 3.18 9.17
N PRO A 138 -22.11 4.15 8.53
CA PRO A 138 -22.12 5.53 9.02
C PRO A 138 -22.70 5.61 10.45
N GLY A 139 -22.08 6.41 11.30
CA GLY A 139 -22.58 6.67 12.67
C GLY A 139 -22.10 5.71 13.77
N MET A 140 -21.26 4.72 13.45
CA MET A 140 -20.63 3.87 14.46
C MET A 140 -19.76 4.69 15.43
N ARG A 141 -19.76 4.33 16.71
CA ARG A 141 -18.99 5.09 17.71
C ARG A 141 -17.49 4.84 17.52
N TRP A 142 -16.67 5.87 17.72
CA TRP A 142 -15.22 5.75 17.60
C TRP A 142 -14.60 4.75 18.58
N THR A 143 -15.21 4.57 19.75
CA THR A 143 -14.83 3.53 20.71
C THR A 143 -15.06 2.13 20.16
N GLU A 144 -16.20 1.89 19.51
CA GLU A 144 -16.54 0.61 18.88
C GLU A 144 -15.55 0.31 17.74
N ILE A 145 -15.30 1.29 16.86
CA ILE A 145 -14.29 1.18 15.79
C ILE A 145 -12.92 0.86 16.39
N ALA A 146 -12.50 1.57 17.43
CA ALA A 146 -11.21 1.32 18.07
C ALA A 146 -11.09 -0.16 18.51
N TYR A 147 -12.08 -0.69 19.23
CA TYR A 147 -12.05 -2.07 19.69
C TYR A 147 -12.15 -3.10 18.56
N SER A 148 -13.00 -2.88 17.55
CA SER A 148 -13.16 -3.80 16.41
C SER A 148 -11.89 -3.93 15.55
N PHE A 149 -11.01 -2.93 15.58
CA PHE A 149 -9.76 -2.92 14.83
C PHE A 149 -8.51 -3.13 15.70
N GLY A 150 -8.69 -3.59 16.94
CA GLY A 150 -7.58 -3.99 17.81
C GLY A 150 -6.80 -2.82 18.42
N TYR A 151 -7.39 -1.63 18.50
CA TYR A 151 -6.84 -0.53 19.28
C TYR A 151 -7.18 -0.69 20.76
N VAL A 152 -6.21 -0.36 21.62
CA VAL A 152 -6.35 -0.40 23.09
C VAL A 152 -7.50 0.48 23.58
N ASP A 153 -7.63 1.67 23.01
CA ASP A 153 -8.65 2.65 23.35
C ASP A 153 -8.86 3.65 22.19
N GLN A 154 -9.87 4.52 22.36
CA GLN A 154 -10.18 5.56 21.39
C GLN A 154 -9.03 6.57 21.20
N ALA A 155 -8.25 6.87 22.24
CA ALA A 155 -7.15 7.84 22.16
C ALA A 155 -5.97 7.29 21.33
N HIS A 156 -5.67 5.99 21.46
CA HIS A 156 -4.72 5.28 20.61
C HIS A 156 -5.20 5.27 19.16
N PHE A 157 -6.47 4.92 18.91
CA PHE A 157 -7.06 4.97 17.58
C PHE A 157 -6.95 6.36 16.93
N ILE A 158 -7.38 7.42 17.63
CA ILE A 158 -7.35 8.79 17.09
C ILE A 158 -5.92 9.24 16.79
N ARG A 159 -4.95 8.89 17.64
CA ARG A 159 -3.52 9.20 17.39
C ARG A 159 -3.00 8.48 16.16
N ASP A 160 -3.29 7.18 16.02
CA ASP A 160 -2.84 6.40 14.86
C ASP A 160 -3.46 6.92 13.57
N PHE A 161 -4.78 7.16 13.58
CA PHE A 161 -5.52 7.71 12.43
C PHE A 161 -4.97 9.08 12.01
N ARG A 162 -4.74 10.00 12.95
CA ARG A 162 -4.13 11.31 12.67
C ARG A 162 -2.73 11.17 12.09
N GLY A 163 -1.94 10.21 12.56
CA GLY A 163 -0.60 9.95 12.06
C GLY A 163 -0.56 9.65 10.56
N PHE A 164 -1.64 9.12 9.98
CA PHE A 164 -1.75 8.85 8.55
C PHE A 164 -2.60 9.87 7.79
N ALA A 165 -3.75 10.24 8.32
CA ALA A 165 -4.72 11.10 7.62
C ALA A 165 -4.46 12.60 7.84
N GLY A 166 -3.57 12.98 8.76
CA GLY A 166 -3.32 14.37 9.15
C GLY A 166 -4.44 15.03 9.98
N VAL A 167 -5.65 14.43 10.00
CA VAL A 167 -6.84 14.95 10.70
C VAL A 167 -7.47 13.88 11.58
N SER A 168 -8.39 14.27 12.48
CA SER A 168 -9.14 13.29 13.28
C SER A 168 -10.16 12.53 12.43
N PRO A 169 -10.60 11.33 12.87
CA PRO A 169 -11.66 10.57 12.19
C PRO A 169 -12.94 11.39 11.96
N SER A 170 -13.40 12.16 12.96
CA SER A 170 -14.59 13.01 12.82
C SER A 170 -14.40 14.10 11.75
N ALA A 171 -13.23 14.73 11.70
CA ALA A 171 -12.95 15.76 10.71
C ALA A 171 -12.86 15.17 9.30
N PHE A 172 -12.24 13.99 9.18
CA PHE A 172 -12.14 13.25 7.92
C PHE A 172 -13.53 12.90 7.35
N VAL A 173 -14.43 12.35 8.17
CA VAL A 173 -15.80 12.02 7.74
C VAL A 173 -16.57 13.26 7.31
N LYS A 174 -16.45 14.37 8.07
CA LYS A 174 -17.09 15.63 7.71
C LYS A 174 -16.62 16.13 6.34
N GLN A 175 -15.32 16.07 6.06
CA GLN A 175 -14.75 16.47 4.77
C GLN A 175 -15.22 15.58 3.62
N GLN A 176 -15.30 14.25 3.81
CA GLN A 176 -15.80 13.35 2.76
C GLN A 176 -17.26 13.64 2.40
N ASN A 177 -18.11 13.94 3.38
CA ASN A 177 -19.50 14.31 3.11
C ASN A 177 -19.58 15.62 2.32
N THR A 178 -18.80 16.64 2.71
CA THR A 178 -18.74 17.92 1.98
C THR A 178 -18.27 17.76 0.53
N ILE A 179 -17.27 16.91 0.27
CA ILE A 179 -16.80 16.63 -1.08
C ILE A 179 -17.87 15.87 -1.88
N SER A 180 -18.49 14.85 -1.29
CA SER A 180 -19.51 14.04 -1.97
C SER A 180 -20.74 14.87 -2.35
N ASP A 181 -21.15 15.82 -1.50
CA ASP A 181 -22.26 16.74 -1.77
C ASP A 181 -21.91 17.78 -2.87
N SER A 182 -20.63 18.10 -3.06
CA SER A 182 -20.16 19.05 -4.09
C SER A 182 -20.01 18.47 -5.50
N PHE A 183 -20.15 17.15 -5.66
CA PHE A 183 -20.09 16.44 -6.95
C PHE A 183 -21.45 15.86 -7.38
N VAL A 184 -22.54 16.16 -6.67
CA VAL A 184 -23.91 15.97 -7.15
C VAL A 184 -24.40 17.32 -7.70
N GLY A 185 -24.06 17.58 -8.96
CA GLY A 185 -24.46 18.76 -9.73
C GLY A 185 -24.11 18.58 -11.20
#